data_AF-A0AAW6UKV9-F1
#
_entry.id   AF-A0AAW6UKV9-F1
#
_cell.length_a   1.000
_cell.length_b   1.000
_cell.length_c   1.000
_cell.angle_alpha   90.00
_cell.angle_beta   90.00
_cell.angle_gamma   90.00
#
_symmetry.space_group_name_H-M   'P 1'
#
loop_
_entity.id
_entity.type
_entity.pdbx_description
1 polymer ?
#
loop_
_entity_poly.entity_id
_entity_poly.type
_entity_poly.pdbx_seq_one_letter_code
_entity_poly.pdbx_strand_id
1 'polypeptide(L)'
;MKLLPDIEKAIPLPHEKVLRFAVRKIRNNYSEQWLEKQCIREGVAEIYTQYSKQGIFDILEGNAIRSFYPPRLTIELVPRSCWFDNVRNAVTVNQWDSLRKKTAKQAKWSCQVCGGKGAKWPVECHEIWQYDDENQIQTLIGLTSLCPSCHEVKHIGFTELRGKLEEATAHLAIVNGWSLEASSLYIEESFETWDARSRVKWKLDLSWLENEGVFVSNNVDEDEDASIQDIRRKHEVCDQIKESNKQYNVVNENNNSHGKVSFLNKILLFFRWI
;
A
#
# COMPACT_ATOMS: atom_id res chain seq x y z
N MET A 1 25.91 -1.44 -11.35
CA MET A 1 24.65 -1.44 -12.13
C MET A 1 23.55 -0.92 -11.20
N LYS A 2 23.05 0.32 -11.40
CA LYS A 2 22.08 0.96 -10.49
C LYS A 2 20.75 0.21 -10.60
N LEU A 3 20.43 -0.61 -9.59
CA LEU A 3 19.40 -1.66 -9.66
C LEU A 3 17.99 -1.23 -9.21
N LEU A 4 17.78 0.03 -8.85
CA LEU A 4 16.47 0.61 -8.54
C LEU A 4 16.52 2.11 -8.90
N PRO A 5 15.42 2.74 -9.37
CA PRO A 5 15.33 4.19 -9.29
C PRO A 5 15.53 4.61 -7.83
N ASP A 6 16.23 5.72 -7.58
CA ASP A 6 16.43 6.24 -6.23
C ASP A 6 15.06 6.66 -5.66
N ILE A 7 14.36 5.74 -4.98
CA ILE A 7 13.07 6.03 -4.33
C ILE A 7 13.36 6.94 -3.15
N GLU A 8 13.02 8.23 -3.32
CA GLU A 8 13.21 9.23 -2.29
C GLU A 8 12.40 8.88 -1.03
N LYS A 9 13.09 8.86 0.11
CA LYS A 9 12.44 8.65 1.40
C LYS A 9 11.56 9.86 1.72
N ALA A 10 10.30 9.58 2.06
CA ALA A 10 9.37 10.64 2.42
C ALA A 10 9.76 11.23 3.78
N ILE A 11 9.66 12.55 3.89
CA ILE A 11 9.76 13.25 5.17
C ILE A 11 8.40 13.11 5.87
N PRO A 12 8.34 12.54 7.08
CA PRO A 12 7.07 12.38 7.80
C PRO A 12 6.46 13.72 8.21
N LEU A 13 5.14 13.83 8.07
CA LEU A 13 4.36 14.93 8.58
C LEU A 13 4.37 14.95 10.13
N PRO A 14 4.05 16.08 10.78
CA PRO A 14 4.06 16.17 12.24
C PRO A 14 3.28 15.06 12.97
N HIS A 15 2.09 14.72 12.48
CA HIS A 15 1.27 13.66 13.08
C HIS A 15 1.84 12.25 12.84
N GLU A 16 2.47 12.03 11.69
CA GLU A 16 3.15 10.79 11.32
C GLU A 16 4.38 10.57 12.20
N LYS A 17 5.12 11.62 12.56
CA LYS A 17 6.24 11.53 13.52
C LYS A 17 5.77 10.96 14.86
N VAL A 18 4.64 11.42 15.38
CA VAL A 18 4.08 10.91 16.65
C VAL A 18 3.74 9.42 16.52
N LEU A 19 3.07 9.01 15.44
CA LEU A 19 2.75 7.60 15.19
C LEU A 19 4.01 6.74 15.05
N ARG A 20 5.02 7.22 14.33
CA ARG A 20 6.32 6.56 14.19
C ARG A 20 6.98 6.32 15.56
N PHE A 21 6.98 7.32 16.44
CA PHE A 21 7.52 7.14 17.79
C PHE A 21 6.68 6.18 18.62
N ALA A 22 5.34 6.23 18.54
CA ALA A 22 4.47 5.30 19.24
C ALA A 22 4.72 3.83 18.82
N VAL A 23 4.87 3.57 17.52
CA VAL A 23 5.24 2.26 16.99
C VAL A 23 6.59 1.80 17.53
N ARG A 24 7.59 2.68 17.52
CA ARG A 24 8.92 2.36 18.06
C ARG A 24 8.90 2.11 19.55
N LYS A 25 8.10 2.86 20.31
CA LYS A 25 7.90 2.65 21.74
C LYS A 25 7.40 1.23 21.99
N ILE A 26 6.31 0.83 21.33
CA ILE A 26 5.71 -0.50 21.49
C ILE A 26 6.71 -1.59 21.08
N ARG A 27 7.30 -1.50 19.88
CA ARG A 27 8.21 -2.53 19.35
C ARG A 27 9.47 -2.74 20.19
N ASN A 28 9.99 -1.70 20.83
CA ASN A 28 11.22 -1.77 21.62
C ASN A 28 10.94 -1.75 23.13
N ASN A 29 9.67 -1.83 23.54
CA ASN A 29 9.24 -1.77 24.93
C ASN A 29 9.79 -0.55 25.69
N TYR A 30 9.76 0.64 25.07
CA TYR A 30 10.15 1.88 25.73
C TYR A 30 9.04 2.44 26.62
N SER A 31 9.43 3.18 27.66
CA SER A 31 8.48 3.83 28.58
C SER A 31 7.67 4.97 27.92
N GLU A 32 6.53 5.34 28.52
CA GLU A 32 5.77 6.53 28.09
C GLU A 32 6.58 7.82 28.13
N GLN A 33 7.42 7.98 29.17
CA GLN A 33 8.31 9.14 29.29
C GLN A 33 9.29 9.25 28.11
N TRP A 34 9.65 8.13 27.49
CA TRP A 34 10.49 8.14 26.29
C TRP A 34 9.74 8.73 25.10
N LEU A 35 8.49 8.31 24.88
CA LEU A 35 7.65 8.79 23.78
C LEU A 35 7.41 10.29 23.90
N GLU A 36 6.99 10.75 25.08
CA GLU A 36 6.78 12.17 25.38
C GLU A 36 8.05 13.00 25.10
N LYS A 37 9.22 12.54 25.59
CA LYS A 37 10.51 13.20 25.35
C LYS A 37 10.86 13.30 23.87
N GLN A 38 10.59 12.26 23.06
CA GLN A 38 10.82 12.33 21.61
C GLN A 38 9.89 13.35 20.95
N CYS A 39 8.60 13.35 21.32
CA CYS A 39 7.62 14.28 20.77
C CYS A 39 7.93 15.74 21.12
N ILE A 40 8.40 16.03 22.34
CA ILE A 40 8.85 17.38 22.73
C ILE A 40 10.06 17.80 21.91
N ARG A 41 11.07 16.92 21.80
CA ARG A 41 12.32 17.20 21.07
C ARG A 41 12.07 17.53 19.60
N GLU A 42 11.12 16.85 18.96
CA GLU A 42 10.76 17.05 17.55
C GLU A 42 9.71 18.13 17.32
N GLY A 43 9.28 18.84 18.37
CA GLY A 43 8.30 19.93 18.26
C GLY A 43 6.87 19.47 17.94
N VAL A 44 6.50 18.25 18.33
CA VAL A 44 5.16 17.65 18.06
C VAL A 44 4.39 17.30 19.35
N ALA A 45 4.73 17.95 20.47
CA ALA A 45 4.14 17.70 21.79
C ALA A 45 2.62 17.98 21.86
N GLU A 46 2.13 18.98 21.10
CA GLU A 46 0.70 19.28 21.05
C GLU A 46 -0.10 18.13 20.43
N ILE A 47 0.40 17.56 19.32
CA ILE A 47 -0.21 16.41 18.65
C ILE A 47 -0.15 15.18 19.54
N TYR A 48 0.98 14.94 20.21
CA TYR A 48 1.10 13.88 21.21
C TYR A 48 0.00 13.99 22.28
N THR A 49 -0.16 15.18 22.86
CA THR A 49 -1.19 15.44 23.89
C THR A 49 -2.60 15.20 23.35
N GLN A 50 -2.87 15.62 22.12
CA GLN A 50 -4.14 15.36 21.46
C GLN A 50 -4.39 13.86 21.29
N TYR A 51 -3.40 13.10 20.82
CA TYR A 51 -3.50 11.66 20.59
C TYR A 51 -3.67 10.89 21.90
N SER A 52 -2.98 11.27 22.97
CA SER A 52 -3.21 10.73 24.31
C SER A 52 -4.66 10.91 24.76
N LYS A 53 -5.20 12.13 24.62
CA LYS A 53 -6.60 12.42 25.01
C LYS A 53 -7.63 11.66 24.18
N GLN A 54 -7.29 11.31 22.94
CA GLN A 54 -8.14 10.54 22.04
C GLN A 54 -8.02 9.01 22.24
N GLY A 55 -7.15 8.54 23.13
CA GLY A 55 -6.92 7.10 23.36
C GLY A 55 -6.23 6.40 22.19
N ILE A 56 -5.49 7.16 21.35
CA ILE A 56 -4.83 6.59 20.17
C ILE A 56 -3.77 5.56 20.57
N PHE A 57 -2.99 5.84 21.62
CA PHE A 57 -1.95 4.93 22.08
C PHE A 57 -2.54 3.65 22.71
N ASP A 58 -3.67 3.78 23.41
CA ASP A 58 -4.40 2.63 23.96
C ASP A 58 -4.85 1.68 22.84
N ILE A 59 -5.35 2.22 21.72
CA ILE A 59 -5.73 1.40 20.55
C ILE A 59 -4.52 0.61 20.03
N LEU A 60 -3.37 1.27 19.84
CA LEU A 60 -2.16 0.62 19.33
C LEU A 60 -1.65 -0.51 20.25
N GLU A 61 -1.90 -0.39 21.55
CA GLU A 61 -1.58 -1.41 22.57
C GLU A 61 -2.65 -2.50 22.69
N GLY A 62 -3.74 -2.43 21.92
CA GLY A 62 -4.82 -3.42 21.90
C GLY A 62 -5.97 -3.14 22.86
N ASN A 63 -5.99 -1.96 23.49
CA ASN A 63 -7.02 -1.53 24.45
C ASN A 63 -8.11 -0.66 23.78
N ALA A 64 -8.46 -0.97 22.54
CA ALA A 64 -9.48 -0.23 21.79
C ALA A 64 -10.89 -0.50 22.35
N ILE A 65 -11.71 0.55 22.52
CA ILE A 65 -13.12 0.41 22.93
C ILE A 65 -13.96 -0.30 21.86
N ARG A 66 -13.58 -0.13 20.59
CA ARG A 66 -14.26 -0.73 19.44
C ARG A 66 -13.22 -1.31 18.51
N SER A 67 -13.54 -2.47 17.95
CA SER A 67 -12.79 -3.14 16.91
C SER A 67 -13.74 -3.51 15.77
N PHE A 68 -13.29 -3.42 14.52
CA PHE A 68 -14.14 -3.63 13.35
C PHE A 68 -13.77 -4.92 12.61
N TYR A 69 -14.77 -5.80 12.44
CA TYR A 69 -14.72 -6.96 11.55
C TYR A 69 -16.06 -7.07 10.78
N PRO A 70 -16.06 -7.10 9.43
CA PRO A 70 -14.90 -6.97 8.54
C PRO A 70 -14.15 -5.63 8.71
N PRO A 71 -12.86 -5.54 8.29
CA PRO A 71 -12.06 -4.33 8.46
C PRO A 71 -12.69 -3.12 7.77
N ARG A 72 -12.59 -1.93 8.37
CA ARG A 72 -13.03 -0.68 7.74
C ARG A 72 -12.05 -0.19 6.69
N LEU A 73 -10.76 -0.27 7.00
CA LEU A 73 -9.65 0.02 6.11
C LEU A 73 -8.93 -1.28 5.79
N THR A 74 -8.83 -1.59 4.51
CA THR A 74 -8.11 -2.76 3.99
C THR A 74 -6.86 -2.32 3.24
N ILE A 75 -5.94 -3.25 3.03
CA ILE A 75 -4.78 -3.10 2.14
C ILE A 75 -5.19 -3.54 0.73
N GLU A 76 -4.64 -2.90 -0.30
CA GLU A 76 -4.95 -3.19 -1.70
C GLU A 76 -3.66 -3.27 -2.52
N LEU A 77 -3.01 -4.43 -2.45
CA LEU A 77 -1.81 -4.74 -3.23
C LEU A 77 -2.22 -5.28 -4.60
N VAL A 78 -2.00 -4.49 -5.65
CA VAL A 78 -2.27 -4.88 -7.04
C VAL A 78 -1.30 -5.99 -7.47
N PRO A 79 -1.80 -7.13 -8.02
CA PRO A 79 -0.96 -8.21 -8.50
C PRO A 79 0.05 -7.75 -9.57
N ARG A 80 1.23 -8.40 -9.62
CA ARG A 80 2.31 -8.00 -10.54
C ARG A 80 1.90 -7.94 -12.00
N SER A 81 1.04 -8.86 -12.44
CA SER A 81 0.54 -8.90 -13.83
C SER A 81 -0.38 -7.74 -14.19
N CYS A 82 -0.91 -7.02 -13.19
CA CYS A 82 -1.97 -6.02 -13.33
C CYS A 82 -1.49 -4.56 -13.19
N TRP A 83 -0.21 -4.32 -12.94
CA TRP A 83 0.26 -2.95 -12.61
C TRP A 83 0.01 -1.91 -13.71
N PHE A 84 -0.03 -2.36 -14.98
CA PHE A 84 -0.29 -1.49 -16.12
C PHE A 84 -1.79 -1.37 -16.46
N ASP A 85 -2.64 -2.12 -15.76
CA ASP A 85 -4.08 -2.23 -15.98
C ASP A 85 -4.86 -1.29 -15.06
N ASN A 86 -4.50 0.00 -15.09
CA ASN A 86 -5.18 1.05 -14.34
C ASN A 86 -6.11 1.89 -15.23
N VAL A 87 -7.10 2.53 -14.63
CA VAL A 87 -8.11 3.33 -15.32
C VAL A 87 -7.48 4.48 -16.08
N ARG A 88 -6.44 5.11 -15.52
CA ARG A 88 -5.76 6.24 -16.16
C ARG A 88 -5.15 5.87 -17.53
N ASN A 89 -4.77 4.61 -17.74
CA ASN A 89 -4.28 4.15 -19.03
C ASN A 89 -5.41 3.87 -20.04
N ALA A 90 -6.62 3.59 -19.55
CA ALA A 90 -7.79 3.29 -20.36
C ALA A 90 -8.62 4.53 -20.74
N VAL A 91 -8.37 5.68 -20.11
CA VAL A 91 -9.16 6.90 -20.31
C VAL A 91 -8.30 8.12 -20.65
N THR A 92 -8.91 9.12 -21.28
CA THR A 92 -8.22 10.40 -21.50
C THR A 92 -7.97 11.12 -20.17
N VAL A 93 -6.98 12.03 -20.16
CA VAL A 93 -6.67 12.88 -18.99
C VAL A 93 -7.89 13.65 -18.50
N ASN A 94 -8.73 14.15 -19.41
CA ASN A 94 -9.93 14.91 -19.08
C ASN A 94 -11.02 14.03 -18.45
N GLN A 95 -11.23 12.81 -18.98
CA GLN A 95 -12.15 11.84 -18.38
C GLN A 95 -11.69 11.46 -16.98
N TRP A 96 -10.39 11.16 -16.81
CA TRP A 96 -9.83 10.85 -15.51
C TRP A 96 -9.98 12.01 -14.51
N ASP A 97 -9.72 13.25 -14.94
CA ASP A 97 -9.89 14.42 -14.09
C ASP A 97 -11.36 14.66 -13.69
N SER A 98 -12.30 14.43 -14.61
CA SER A 98 -13.73 14.48 -14.33
C SER A 98 -14.14 13.44 -13.28
N LEU A 99 -13.73 12.18 -13.45
CA LEU A 99 -14.02 11.07 -12.52
C LEU A 99 -13.47 11.37 -11.11
N ARG A 100 -12.21 11.80 -11.01
CA ARG A 100 -11.60 12.15 -9.71
C ARG A 100 -12.33 13.31 -9.03
N LYS A 101 -12.66 14.37 -9.78
CA LYS A 101 -13.38 15.53 -9.22
C LYS A 101 -14.80 15.17 -8.79
N LYS A 102 -15.51 14.35 -9.57
CA LYS A 102 -16.85 13.82 -9.23
C LYS A 102 -16.78 13.02 -7.91
N THR A 103 -15.84 12.09 -7.82
CA THR A 103 -15.61 11.23 -6.64
C THR A 103 -15.33 12.07 -5.39
N ALA A 104 -14.41 13.03 -5.49
CA ALA A 104 -14.07 13.91 -4.37
C ALA A 104 -15.22 14.83 -3.93
N LYS A 105 -16.01 15.33 -4.89
CA LYS A 105 -17.20 16.15 -4.60
C LYS A 105 -18.30 15.34 -3.91
N GLN A 106 -18.56 14.11 -4.37
CA GLN A 106 -19.54 13.21 -3.74
C GLN A 106 -19.16 12.89 -2.29
N ALA A 107 -17.87 12.70 -2.01
CA ALA A 107 -17.35 12.49 -0.68
C ALA A 107 -17.26 13.75 0.20
N LYS A 108 -17.75 14.90 -0.29
CA LYS A 108 -17.64 16.20 0.39
C LYS A 108 -16.20 16.51 0.84
N TRP A 109 -15.23 16.16 -0.01
CA TRP A 109 -13.79 16.36 0.24
C TRP A 109 -13.31 15.75 1.56
N SER A 110 -13.85 14.60 1.95
CA SER A 110 -13.50 13.88 3.19
C SER A 110 -13.29 12.40 2.90
N CYS A 111 -12.38 11.75 3.63
CA CYS A 111 -12.12 10.32 3.46
C CYS A 111 -13.39 9.51 3.70
N GLN A 112 -13.78 8.65 2.76
CA GLN A 112 -14.97 7.80 2.89
C GLN A 112 -14.79 6.64 3.87
N VAL A 113 -13.54 6.37 4.30
CA VAL A 113 -13.23 5.31 5.27
C VAL A 113 -13.18 5.86 6.71
N CYS A 114 -12.32 6.86 6.95
CA CYS A 114 -12.05 7.38 8.29
C CYS A 114 -12.58 8.81 8.53
N GLY A 115 -13.11 9.50 7.52
CA GLY A 115 -13.54 10.90 7.61
C GLY A 115 -12.41 11.94 7.62
N GLY A 116 -11.14 11.50 7.69
CA GLY A 116 -9.97 12.37 7.72
C GLY A 116 -9.71 13.17 6.44
N LYS A 117 -8.77 14.11 6.51
CA LYS A 117 -8.32 14.96 5.39
C LYS A 117 -6.82 15.15 5.42
N GLY A 118 -6.20 15.30 4.25
CA GLY A 118 -4.79 15.65 4.12
C GLY A 118 -4.52 17.15 4.28
N ALA A 119 -3.28 17.49 4.62
CA ALA A 119 -2.85 18.88 4.84
C ALA A 119 -2.66 19.67 3.53
N LYS A 120 -2.13 19.02 2.48
CA LYS A 120 -1.88 19.67 1.17
C LYS A 120 -3.09 19.55 0.23
N TRP A 121 -3.69 18.37 0.17
CA TRP A 121 -4.95 18.11 -0.51
C TRP A 121 -5.84 17.30 0.42
N PRO A 122 -7.16 17.57 0.45
CA PRO A 122 -8.06 16.94 1.42
C PRO A 122 -8.20 15.43 1.19
N VAL A 123 -8.31 15.00 -0.08
CA VAL A 123 -8.49 13.59 -0.45
C VAL A 123 -7.78 13.25 -1.76
N GLU A 124 -7.49 11.96 -1.92
CA GLU A 124 -6.95 11.30 -3.10
C GLU A 124 -8.01 10.33 -3.64
N CYS A 125 -8.07 10.20 -4.96
CA CYS A 125 -8.98 9.24 -5.60
C CYS A 125 -8.27 7.90 -5.74
N HIS A 126 -8.93 6.85 -5.29
CA HIS A 126 -8.42 5.48 -5.32
C HIS A 126 -9.41 4.58 -6.07
N GLU A 127 -8.89 3.67 -6.88
CA GLU A 127 -9.67 2.63 -7.57
C GLU A 127 -10.11 1.57 -6.57
N ILE A 128 -11.30 1.01 -6.74
CA ILE A 128 -11.77 -0.14 -5.95
C ILE A 128 -11.78 -1.34 -6.87
N TRP A 129 -10.93 -2.33 -6.57
CA TRP A 129 -10.82 -3.55 -7.34
C TRP A 129 -11.51 -4.74 -6.66
N GLN A 130 -12.24 -5.52 -7.46
CA GLN A 130 -12.68 -6.86 -7.10
C GLN A 130 -11.81 -7.88 -7.83
N TYR A 131 -11.41 -8.95 -7.13
CA TYR A 131 -10.62 -10.04 -7.70
C TYR A 131 -11.43 -11.34 -7.61
N ASP A 132 -11.73 -11.92 -8.77
CA ASP A 132 -12.25 -13.28 -8.91
C ASP A 132 -11.06 -14.22 -9.13
N ASP A 133 -10.59 -14.86 -8.04
CA ASP A 133 -9.42 -15.75 -8.07
C ASP A 133 -9.68 -17.04 -8.88
N GLU A 134 -10.94 -17.47 -9.04
CA GLU A 134 -11.30 -18.69 -9.79
C GLU A 134 -11.22 -18.45 -11.30
N ASN A 135 -11.82 -17.36 -11.77
CA ASN A 135 -11.84 -16.98 -13.18
C ASN A 135 -10.65 -16.09 -13.59
N GLN A 136 -9.86 -15.66 -12.62
CA GLN A 136 -8.70 -14.76 -12.78
C GLN A 136 -9.11 -13.44 -13.42
N ILE A 137 -10.17 -12.81 -12.91
CA ILE A 137 -10.71 -11.54 -13.42
C ILE A 137 -10.53 -10.45 -12.35
N GLN A 138 -9.88 -9.35 -12.73
CA GLN A 138 -9.78 -8.13 -11.96
C GLN A 138 -10.83 -7.15 -12.51
N THR A 139 -11.83 -6.83 -11.70
CA THR A 139 -12.93 -5.94 -12.09
C THR A 139 -12.82 -4.62 -11.34
N LEU A 140 -12.83 -3.51 -12.07
CA LEU A 140 -13.05 -2.19 -11.47
C LEU A 140 -14.51 -2.10 -11.03
N ILE A 141 -14.76 -1.87 -9.75
CA ILE A 141 -16.13 -1.77 -9.21
C ILE A 141 -16.47 -0.37 -8.69
N GLY A 142 -15.50 0.55 -8.68
CA GLY A 142 -15.74 1.89 -8.19
C GLY A 142 -14.49 2.74 -8.05
N LEU A 143 -14.72 4.00 -7.67
CA LEU A 143 -13.71 4.92 -7.17
C LEU A 143 -14.10 5.39 -5.76
N THR A 144 -13.11 5.67 -4.91
CA THR A 144 -13.33 6.19 -3.55
C THR A 144 -12.39 7.35 -3.25
N SER A 145 -12.86 8.28 -2.42
CA SER A 145 -12.06 9.38 -1.89
C SER A 145 -11.44 8.98 -0.55
N LEU A 146 -10.11 9.00 -0.48
CA LEU A 146 -9.34 8.65 0.72
C LEU A 146 -8.51 9.84 1.20
N CYS A 147 -8.31 9.98 2.51
CA CYS A 147 -7.24 10.86 2.98
C CYS A 147 -5.87 10.25 2.63
N PRO A 148 -4.79 11.04 2.59
CA PRO A 148 -3.47 10.53 2.26
C PRO A 148 -3.03 9.35 3.13
N SER A 149 -3.31 9.37 4.44
CA SER A 149 -2.96 8.26 5.34
C SER A 149 -3.71 6.96 5.03
N CYS A 150 -5.01 7.01 4.69
CA CYS A 150 -5.75 5.83 4.25
C CYS A 150 -5.26 5.32 2.89
N HIS A 151 -4.93 6.23 1.98
CA HIS A 151 -4.42 5.87 0.66
C HIS A 151 -3.02 5.23 0.73
N GLU A 152 -2.16 5.71 1.64
CA GLU A 152 -0.88 5.08 1.94
C GLU A 152 -1.03 3.66 2.50
N VAL A 153 -2.07 3.39 3.30
CA VAL A 153 -2.38 2.03 3.76
C VAL A 153 -2.87 1.13 2.62
N LYS A 154 -3.70 1.66 1.72
CA LYS A 154 -4.10 0.92 0.51
C LYS A 154 -2.87 0.45 -0.28
N HIS A 155 -1.91 1.35 -0.47
CA HIS A 155 -0.66 1.07 -1.18
C HIS A 155 0.53 0.78 -0.26
N ILE A 156 0.34 -0.09 0.75
CA ILE A 156 1.32 -0.26 1.82
C ILE A 156 2.72 -0.68 1.35
N GLY A 157 2.81 -1.50 0.29
CA GLY A 157 4.09 -1.89 -0.30
C GLY A 157 4.90 -0.71 -0.86
N PHE A 158 4.22 0.30 -1.43
CA PHE A 158 4.90 1.50 -1.93
C PHE A 158 5.26 2.44 -0.78
N THR A 159 4.35 2.54 0.20
CA THR A 159 4.55 3.31 1.41
C THR A 159 5.78 2.85 2.20
N GLU A 160 6.02 1.53 2.27
CA GLU A 160 7.22 0.99 2.88
C GLU A 160 8.51 1.42 2.18
N LEU A 161 8.55 1.39 0.85
CA LEU A 161 9.71 1.82 0.09
C LEU A 161 10.05 3.28 0.34
N ARG A 162 9.04 4.12 0.57
CA ARG A 162 9.21 5.52 0.98
C ARG A 162 9.58 5.68 2.45
N GLY A 163 9.68 4.59 3.21
CA GLY A 163 10.09 4.56 4.61
C GLY A 163 8.99 4.94 5.59
N LYS A 164 7.72 4.76 5.22
CA LYS A 164 6.53 5.14 6.02
C LYS A 164 5.69 3.96 6.52
N LEU A 165 6.25 2.75 6.54
CA LEU A 165 5.54 1.55 6.97
C LEU A 165 5.04 1.66 8.42
N GLU A 166 5.82 2.24 9.31
CA GLU A 166 5.44 2.38 10.73
C GLU A 166 4.15 3.20 10.86
N GLU A 167 4.07 4.33 10.16
CA GLU A 167 2.92 5.23 10.21
C GLU A 167 1.68 4.65 9.54
N ALA A 168 1.84 3.99 8.40
CA ALA A 168 0.73 3.31 7.75
C ALA A 168 0.19 2.16 8.62
N THR A 169 1.06 1.38 9.25
CA THR A 169 0.63 0.30 10.17
C THR A 169 -0.15 0.87 11.36
N ALA A 170 0.34 1.96 11.96
CA ALA A 170 -0.39 2.64 13.04
C ALA A 170 -1.73 3.22 12.56
N HIS A 171 -1.79 3.80 11.36
CA HIS A 171 -3.03 4.34 10.81
C HIS A 171 -4.07 3.23 10.53
N LEU A 172 -3.63 2.11 9.97
CA LEU A 172 -4.45 0.91 9.80
C LEU A 172 -5.05 0.44 11.14
N ALA A 173 -4.19 0.33 12.16
CA ALA A 173 -4.58 -0.04 13.51
C ALA A 173 -5.66 0.90 14.09
N ILE A 174 -5.44 2.21 14.01
CA ILE A 174 -6.35 3.24 14.53
C ILE A 174 -7.72 3.17 13.84
N VAL A 175 -7.76 3.08 12.51
CA VAL A 175 -9.02 3.11 11.75
C VAL A 175 -9.85 1.85 12.00
N ASN A 176 -9.19 0.70 12.21
CA ASN A 176 -9.87 -0.57 12.46
C ASN A 176 -10.08 -0.90 13.94
N GLY A 177 -9.47 -0.13 14.85
CA GLY A 177 -9.51 -0.45 16.27
C GLY A 177 -8.78 -1.75 16.59
N TRP A 178 -7.58 -1.92 16.02
CA TRP A 178 -6.72 -3.08 16.19
C TRP A 178 -5.46 -2.71 16.97
N SER A 179 -4.85 -3.70 17.62
CA SER A 179 -3.50 -3.55 18.14
C SER A 179 -2.50 -3.42 16.97
N LEU A 180 -1.31 -2.90 17.28
CA LEU A 180 -0.21 -2.86 16.34
C LEU A 180 0.19 -4.27 15.86
N GLU A 181 0.12 -5.27 16.75
CA GLU A 181 0.43 -6.67 16.43
C GLU A 181 -0.58 -7.25 15.45
N ALA A 182 -1.89 -7.15 15.75
CA ALA A 182 -2.95 -7.62 14.87
C ALA A 182 -2.89 -6.94 13.47
N SER A 183 -2.55 -5.66 13.44
CA SER A 183 -2.36 -4.93 12.18
C SER A 183 -1.14 -5.41 11.40
N SER A 184 -0.06 -5.79 12.09
CA SER A 184 1.14 -6.35 11.45
C SER A 184 0.85 -7.73 10.85
N LEU A 185 0.10 -8.58 11.56
CA LEU A 185 -0.34 -9.88 11.04
C LEU A 185 -1.23 -9.73 9.80
N TYR A 186 -2.19 -8.81 9.82
CA TYR A 186 -3.03 -8.53 8.64
C TYR A 186 -2.20 -8.05 7.43
N ILE A 187 -1.14 -7.27 7.65
CA ILE A 187 -0.21 -6.88 6.60
C ILE A 187 0.49 -8.11 6.01
N GLU A 188 1.00 -9.00 6.85
CA GLU A 188 1.66 -10.25 6.42
C GLU A 188 0.71 -11.11 5.57
N GLU A 189 -0.51 -11.36 6.04
CA GLU A 189 -1.56 -12.09 5.31
C GLU A 189 -1.90 -11.42 3.95
N SER A 190 -1.95 -10.08 3.92
CA SER A 190 -2.20 -9.32 2.70
C SER A 190 -1.07 -9.52 1.67
N PHE A 191 0.19 -9.59 2.12
CA PHE A 191 1.33 -9.86 1.26
C PHE A 191 1.40 -11.32 0.77
N GLU A 192 0.92 -12.27 1.57
CA GLU A 192 0.78 -13.67 1.14
C GLU A 192 -0.25 -13.81 0.02
N THR A 193 -1.42 -13.19 0.20
CA THR A 193 -2.46 -13.12 -0.83
C THR A 193 -1.92 -12.47 -2.10
N TRP A 194 -1.25 -11.32 -1.98
CA TRP A 194 -0.63 -10.65 -3.12
C TRP A 194 0.39 -11.53 -3.84
N ASP A 195 1.24 -12.25 -3.11
CA ASP A 195 2.25 -13.12 -3.70
C ASP A 195 1.63 -14.27 -4.48
N ALA A 196 0.56 -14.89 -3.95
CA ALA A 196 -0.22 -15.91 -4.65
C ALA A 196 -0.87 -15.34 -5.93
N ARG A 197 -1.60 -14.22 -5.83
CA ARG A 197 -2.25 -13.56 -6.98
C ARG A 197 -1.27 -13.10 -8.04
N SER A 198 -0.05 -12.77 -7.65
CA SER A 198 1.00 -12.32 -8.57
C SER A 198 1.71 -13.46 -9.32
N ARG A 199 1.22 -14.70 -9.22
CA ARG A 199 1.72 -15.86 -9.99
C ARG A 199 0.84 -16.22 -11.19
N VAL A 200 -0.30 -15.58 -11.34
CA VAL A 200 -1.24 -15.81 -12.44
C VAL A 200 -1.39 -14.54 -13.28
N LYS A 201 -1.85 -14.70 -14.52
CA LYS A 201 -2.20 -13.57 -15.39
C LYS A 201 -3.70 -13.31 -15.21
N TRP A 202 -4.06 -12.06 -15.02
CA TRP A 202 -5.44 -11.64 -14.82
C TRP A 202 -6.02 -11.07 -16.10
N LYS A 203 -7.33 -11.23 -16.28
CA LYS A 203 -8.13 -10.47 -17.25
C LYS A 203 -8.62 -9.21 -16.58
N LEU A 204 -8.62 -8.10 -17.31
CA LEU A 204 -9.10 -6.82 -16.82
C LEU A 204 -10.55 -6.59 -17.28
N ASP A 205 -11.41 -6.19 -16.35
CA ASP A 205 -12.77 -5.75 -16.62
C ASP A 205 -12.95 -4.31 -16.11
N LEU A 206 -13.18 -3.39 -17.06
CA LEU A 206 -13.41 -1.98 -16.80
C LEU A 206 -14.86 -1.55 -17.12
N SER A 207 -15.79 -2.49 -17.26
CA SER A 207 -17.19 -2.22 -17.63
C SER A 207 -17.88 -1.20 -16.72
N TRP A 208 -17.45 -1.07 -15.46
CA TRP A 208 -17.94 -0.03 -14.55
C TRP A 208 -17.78 1.40 -15.08
N LEU A 209 -16.77 1.69 -15.91
CA LEU A 209 -16.57 3.01 -16.50
C LEU A 209 -17.72 3.42 -17.43
N GLU A 210 -18.38 2.46 -18.08
CA GLU A 210 -19.51 2.73 -18.96
C GLU A 210 -20.70 3.30 -18.18
N ASN A 211 -20.92 2.81 -16.95
CA ASN A 211 -21.93 3.34 -16.03
C ASN A 211 -21.64 4.79 -15.62
N GLU A 212 -20.38 5.20 -15.68
CA GLU A 212 -19.92 6.56 -15.43
C GLU A 212 -19.91 7.44 -16.70
N GLY A 213 -20.41 6.92 -17.83
CA GLY A 213 -20.45 7.61 -19.12
C GLY A 213 -19.09 7.65 -19.83
N VAL A 214 -18.16 6.78 -19.45
CA VAL A 214 -16.82 6.68 -20.04
C VAL A 214 -16.71 5.36 -20.81
N PHE A 215 -16.70 5.47 -22.13
CA PHE A 215 -16.53 4.32 -23.01
C PHE A 215 -15.04 4.14 -23.34
N VAL A 216 -14.51 2.96 -23.03
CA VAL A 216 -13.15 2.56 -23.38
C VAL A 216 -13.21 1.76 -24.69
N SER A 217 -12.42 2.14 -25.69
CA SER A 217 -12.31 1.33 -26.90
C SER A 217 -11.52 0.05 -26.58
N ASN A 218 -12.19 -1.10 -26.63
CA ASN A 218 -11.54 -2.41 -26.61
C ASN A 218 -10.74 -2.59 -27.91
N ASN A 219 -9.49 -2.14 -27.95
CA ASN A 219 -8.55 -2.65 -28.95
C ASN A 219 -8.12 -4.05 -28.48
N VAL A 220 -8.96 -5.04 -28.76
CA VAL A 220 -8.52 -6.44 -28.77
C VAL A 220 -7.76 -6.63 -30.08
N ASP A 221 -6.53 -6.12 -30.15
CA ASP A 221 -5.67 -6.41 -31.28
C ASP A 221 -5.10 -7.83 -31.09
N GLU A 222 -5.28 -8.66 -32.12
CA GLU A 222 -4.90 -10.06 -32.28
C GLU A 222 -3.36 -10.28 -32.31
N ASP A 223 -2.59 -9.60 -31.46
CA ASP A 223 -1.12 -9.72 -31.38
C ASP A 223 -0.69 -10.54 -30.14
N GLU A 224 -1.25 -11.76 -30.01
CA GLU A 224 -0.88 -12.68 -28.94
C GLU A 224 0.57 -13.18 -29.05
N ASP A 225 1.17 -13.22 -30.25
CA ASP A 225 2.44 -13.94 -30.45
C ASP A 225 3.70 -13.08 -30.20
N ALA A 226 3.66 -11.78 -30.52
CA ALA A 226 4.79 -10.86 -30.31
C ALA A 226 4.98 -10.49 -28.83
N SER A 227 3.89 -10.33 -28.10
CA SER A 227 3.90 -10.03 -26.66
C SER A 227 4.38 -11.22 -25.83
N ILE A 228 4.04 -12.45 -26.23
CA ILE A 228 4.49 -13.69 -25.57
C ILE A 228 6.00 -13.93 -25.76
N GLN A 229 6.56 -13.63 -26.93
CA GLN A 229 8.02 -13.75 -27.13
C GLN A 229 8.82 -12.74 -26.32
N ASP A 230 8.29 -11.52 -26.16
CA ASP A 230 8.94 -10.47 -25.37
C ASP A 230 8.82 -10.75 -23.84
N ILE A 231 7.71 -11.33 -23.39
CA ILE A 231 7.55 -11.82 -22.01
C ILE A 231 8.46 -13.03 -21.73
N ARG A 232 8.58 -13.99 -22.66
CA ARG A 232 9.47 -15.16 -22.51
C ARG A 232 10.95 -14.75 -22.43
N ARG A 233 11.41 -13.82 -23.28
CA ARG A 233 12.75 -13.23 -23.18
C ARG A 233 13.00 -12.54 -21.85
N LYS A 234 12.00 -11.80 -21.33
CA LYS A 234 12.10 -11.11 -20.03
C LYS A 234 12.13 -12.09 -18.84
N HIS A 235 11.46 -13.23 -18.95
CA HIS A 235 11.51 -14.31 -17.95
C HIS A 235 12.86 -15.06 -17.95
N GLU A 236 13.44 -15.37 -19.11
CA GLU A 236 14.77 -16.02 -19.20
C GLU A 236 15.89 -15.16 -18.58
N VAL A 237 15.83 -13.84 -18.76
CA VAL A 237 16.74 -12.88 -18.09
C VAL A 237 16.53 -12.88 -16.57
N CYS A 238 15.30 -13.10 -16.10
CA CYS A 238 14.99 -13.20 -14.67
C CYS A 238 15.56 -14.48 -14.04
N ASP A 239 15.56 -15.59 -14.76
CA ASP A 239 16.09 -16.87 -14.27
C ASP A 239 17.63 -16.91 -14.26
N GLN A 240 18.30 -16.31 -15.25
CA GLN A 240 19.76 -16.15 -15.25
C GLN A 240 20.26 -15.27 -14.09
N ILE A 241 19.45 -14.29 -13.66
CA ILE A 241 19.74 -13.43 -12.51
C ILE A 241 19.49 -14.16 -11.19
N LYS A 242 18.56 -15.11 -11.14
CA LYS A 242 18.41 -16.02 -9.98
C LYS A 242 19.63 -16.91 -9.80
N GLU A 243 20.19 -17.46 -10.88
CA GLU A 243 21.43 -18.26 -10.82
C GLU A 243 22.63 -17.44 -10.35
N SER A 244 22.77 -16.21 -10.86
CA SER A 244 23.82 -15.28 -10.45
C SER A 244 23.72 -14.87 -8.96
N ASN A 245 22.50 -14.64 -8.45
CA ASN A 245 22.26 -14.31 -7.04
C ASN A 245 22.38 -15.52 -6.11
N LYS A 246 22.08 -16.73 -6.60
CA LYS A 246 22.33 -17.97 -5.86
C LYS A 246 23.84 -18.19 -5.67
N GLN A 247 24.65 -17.87 -6.67
CA GLN A 247 26.11 -17.85 -6.56
C GLN A 247 26.62 -16.78 -5.58
N TYR A 248 26.00 -15.60 -5.55
CA TYR A 248 26.39 -14.52 -4.64
C TYR A 248 26.02 -14.80 -3.16
N ASN A 249 24.91 -15.50 -2.91
CA ASN A 249 24.46 -15.86 -1.56
C ASN A 249 25.24 -17.05 -0.98
N VAL A 250 25.69 -18.00 -1.80
CA VAL A 250 26.61 -19.07 -1.35
C VAL A 250 27.94 -18.51 -0.83
N VAL A 251 28.36 -17.32 -1.30
CA VAL A 251 29.58 -16.64 -0.84
C VAL A 251 29.37 -15.89 0.49
N ASN A 252 28.13 -15.53 0.85
CA ASN A 252 27.81 -14.67 2.00
C ASN A 252 27.13 -15.39 3.19
N GLU A 253 26.86 -16.70 3.10
CA GLU A 253 26.30 -17.50 4.21
C GLU A 253 27.26 -17.71 5.40
N ASN A 254 28.50 -17.20 5.34
CA ASN A 254 29.45 -17.31 6.45
C ASN A 254 29.33 -16.23 7.53
N ASN A 255 28.35 -15.31 7.50
CA ASN A 255 28.15 -14.34 8.57
C ASN A 255 26.67 -14.03 8.89
N ASN A 256 26.18 -14.77 9.91
CA ASN A 256 25.22 -14.37 10.96
C ASN A 256 23.68 -14.38 10.71
N SER A 257 23.04 -15.37 11.37
CA SER A 257 21.75 -15.45 12.07
C SER A 257 20.47 -14.71 11.59
N HIS A 258 19.60 -15.50 10.96
CA HIS A 258 18.14 -15.70 11.16
C HIS A 258 17.17 -14.49 11.15
N GLY A 259 16.25 -14.50 10.16
CA GLY A 259 14.87 -14.04 10.33
C GLY A 259 14.37 -12.85 9.49
N LYS A 260 15.24 -12.04 8.86
CA LYS A 260 14.83 -10.79 8.18
C LYS A 260 14.80 -10.80 6.64
N VAL A 261 15.23 -11.90 6.02
CA VAL A 261 15.50 -11.96 4.57
C VAL A 261 14.22 -12.18 3.72
N SER A 262 13.12 -12.66 4.33
CA SER A 262 11.88 -13.01 3.61
C SER A 262 11.05 -11.79 3.15
N PHE A 263 10.97 -10.74 3.97
CA PHE A 263 10.06 -9.61 3.76
C PHE A 263 10.58 -8.62 2.70
N LEU A 264 11.84 -8.20 2.82
CA LEU A 264 12.51 -7.31 1.85
C LEU A 264 12.57 -7.92 0.44
N ASN A 265 12.71 -9.24 0.32
CA ASN A 265 12.73 -9.91 -0.99
C ASN A 265 11.36 -9.88 -1.70
N LYS A 266 10.25 -9.96 -0.95
CA LYS A 266 8.89 -9.82 -1.51
C LYS A 266 8.63 -8.39 -2.01
N ILE A 267 9.16 -7.38 -1.32
CA ILE A 267 9.04 -5.97 -1.68
C ILE A 267 9.98 -5.58 -2.84
N LEU A 268 11.17 -6.18 -2.96
CA LEU A 268 12.06 -5.92 -4.10
C LEU A 268 11.49 -6.44 -5.42
N LEU A 269 10.65 -7.49 -5.37
CA LEU A 269 9.88 -7.95 -6.54
C LEU A 269 8.78 -6.97 -6.96
N PHE A 270 8.36 -6.04 -6.07
CA PHE A 270 7.30 -5.04 -6.29
C PHE A 270 7.72 -3.91 -7.25
N PHE A 271 9.02 -3.70 -7.51
CA PHE A 271 9.47 -2.46 -8.20
C PHE A 271 10.55 -2.62 -9.26
N ARG A 272 10.72 -3.81 -9.82
CA ARG A 272 11.61 -3.92 -10.98
C ARG A 272 11.07 -3.22 -12.24
N TRP A 273 9.86 -2.63 -12.20
CA TRP A 273 9.13 -2.12 -13.36
C TRP A 273 8.15 -0.93 -13.12
N ILE A 274 8.18 -0.22 -11.98
CA ILE A 274 7.65 1.17 -11.94
C ILE A 274 8.79 2.12 -12.28
#